data_AF-A0A7S3IJB7-F1
#
_entry.id   AF-A0A7S3IJB7-F1
#
_cell.length_a   1.000
_cell.length_b   1.000
_cell.length_c   1.000
_cell.angle_alpha   90.00
_cell.angle_beta   90.00
_cell.angle_gamma   90.00
#
_symmetry.space_group_name_H-M   'P 1'
#
loop_
_entity.id
_entity.type
_entity.pdbx_description
1 polymer ?
#
loop_
_entity_poly.entity_id
_entity_poly.type
_entity_poly.pdbx_seq_one_letter_code
_entity_poly.pdbx_strand_id
1 'polypeptide(L)'
;MLNKMAPKFELYLEKGAGQRLLILFAEKKMLTVNGYYLIQLGSKNKSLNRNSNLCLGKLRAVDNEKDKYVLYDNGESYDSKKLNFDLSNLRREMGSFLFRYELCNVGNIRKMRVMLPQIYAQYLTNDGQTVDTSEQLLKKESPSKKKEQAAPSNQEQ
;
A
#
# COMPACT_ATOMS: atom_id res chain seq x y z
N MET A 1 19.63 5.47 34.10
CA MET A 1 19.23 4.87 32.80
C MET A 1 18.43 5.92 32.04
N LEU A 2 18.91 6.38 30.87
CA LEU A 2 18.16 7.36 30.08
C LEU A 2 16.87 6.67 29.58
N ASN A 3 15.70 7.12 30.06
CA ASN A 3 14.41 6.80 29.47
C ASN A 3 14.39 7.37 28.03
N LYS A 4 14.90 6.61 27.06
CA LYS A 4 14.79 6.95 25.64
C LYS A 4 13.31 6.82 25.26
N MET A 5 12.58 7.93 25.39
CA MET A 5 11.22 8.03 24.90
C MET A 5 11.20 7.63 23.42
N ALA A 6 10.35 6.68 23.08
CA ALA A 6 10.17 6.31 21.70
C ALA A 6 9.55 7.49 20.93
N PRO A 7 10.04 7.81 19.72
CA PRO A 7 9.47 8.90 18.94
C PRO A 7 8.03 8.58 18.54
N LYS A 8 7.18 9.61 18.67
CA LYS A 8 5.75 9.61 18.35
C LYS A 8 5.50 10.63 17.25
N PHE A 9 4.60 10.30 16.33
CA PHE A 9 4.28 11.11 15.16
C PHE A 9 2.77 11.25 15.05
N GLU A 10 2.33 12.44 14.68
CA GLU A 10 0.93 12.79 14.53
C GLU A 10 0.73 13.38 13.14
N LEU A 11 -0.27 12.87 12.41
CA LEU A 11 -0.68 13.42 11.12
C LEU A 11 -2.01 14.13 11.30
N TYR A 12 -2.02 15.43 10.99
CA TYR A 12 -3.21 16.26 11.03
C TYR A 12 -3.68 16.61 9.63
N LEU A 13 -4.99 16.60 9.42
CA LEU A 13 -5.64 17.26 8.29
C LEU A 13 -5.96 18.69 8.69
N GLU A 14 -5.40 19.65 7.97
CA GLU A 14 -5.73 21.06 8.17
C GLU A 14 -7.07 21.39 7.51
N LYS A 15 -7.97 21.95 8.31
CA LYS A 15 -9.20 22.60 7.86
C LYS A 15 -8.90 24.10 7.87
N GLY A 16 -9.43 24.85 6.91
CA GLY A 16 -9.23 26.30 6.86
C GLY A 16 -9.50 27.01 8.19
N ALA A 17 -8.99 28.23 8.36
CA ALA A 17 -9.10 29.02 9.59
C ALA A 17 -8.41 28.39 10.83
N GLY A 18 -7.27 27.70 10.63
CA GLY A 18 -6.43 27.19 11.71
C GLY A 18 -6.96 25.96 12.45
N GLN A 19 -8.06 25.37 11.95
CA GLN A 19 -8.60 24.14 12.50
C GLN A 19 -7.81 22.93 12.00
N ARG A 20 -7.65 21.89 12.83
CA ARG A 20 -6.96 20.66 12.42
C ARG A 20 -7.59 19.43 13.03
N LEU A 21 -7.66 18.37 12.24
CA LEU A 21 -8.21 17.07 12.63
C LEU A 21 -7.09 16.04 12.69
N LEU A 22 -6.88 15.41 13.84
CA LEU A 22 -5.90 14.32 13.97
C LEU A 22 -6.40 13.11 13.17
N ILE A 23 -5.64 12.67 12.17
CA ILE A 23 -5.99 11.54 11.30
C ILE A 23 -5.21 10.29 11.69
N LEU A 24 -3.88 10.40 11.85
CA LEU A 24 -3.04 9.26 12.20
C LEU A 24 -2.16 9.56 13.41
N PHE A 25 -1.90 8.51 14.17
CA PHE A 25 -0.91 8.52 15.23
C PHE A 25 0.03 7.33 15.03
N ALA A 26 1.34 7.55 15.12
CA ALA A 26 2.34 6.49 15.00
C ALA A 26 3.37 6.56 16.12
N GLU A 27 3.81 5.40 16.59
CA GLU A 27 4.85 5.29 17.62
C GLU A 27 5.85 4.20 17.24
N LYS A 28 7.14 4.52 17.41
CA LYS A 28 8.21 3.54 17.23
C LYS A 28 8.25 2.57 18.42
N LYS A 29 8.28 1.26 18.18
CA LYS A 29 8.51 0.26 19.22
C LYS A 29 10.00 -0.05 19.31
N MET A 30 10.63 0.38 20.40
CA MET A 30 12.10 0.45 20.57
C MET A 30 12.75 -0.81 21.15
N LEU A 31 11.99 -1.82 21.57
CA LEU A 31 12.49 -3.06 22.19
C LEU A 31 12.36 -4.29 21.28
N THR A 32 12.37 -4.08 19.97
CA THR A 32 12.18 -5.17 18.99
C THR A 32 13.37 -5.21 18.03
N VAL A 33 13.79 -6.42 17.62
CA VAL A 33 15.03 -6.66 16.87
C VAL A 33 15.19 -5.72 15.68
N ASN A 34 14.11 -5.50 14.91
CA ASN A 34 14.17 -4.68 13.69
C ASN A 34 13.67 -3.25 13.91
N GLY A 35 13.07 -2.94 15.07
CA GLY A 35 12.24 -1.76 15.27
C GLY A 35 11.05 -1.71 14.30
N TYR A 36 9.92 -1.18 14.73
CA TYR A 36 8.82 -0.89 13.82
C TYR A 36 8.01 0.29 14.32
N TYR A 37 7.26 0.91 13.42
CA TYR A 37 6.27 1.91 13.77
C TYR A 37 4.90 1.26 13.70
N LEU A 38 4.14 1.35 14.78
CA LEU A 38 2.73 0.99 14.77
C LEU A 38 1.93 2.24 14.40
N ILE A 39 0.91 2.08 13.55
CA ILE A 39 0.11 3.19 13.02
C ILE A 39 -1.34 2.93 13.39
N GLN A 40 -1.99 3.92 13.98
CA GLN A 40 -3.40 3.88 14.35
C GLN A 40 -4.16 5.09 13.86
N LEU A 41 -5.48 4.95 13.72
CA LEU A 41 -6.38 6.07 13.49
C LEU A 41 -6.36 7.02 14.70
N GLY A 42 -6.46 8.32 14.42
CA GLY A 42 -6.30 9.41 15.37
C GLY A 42 -7.14 9.22 16.64
N SER A 43 -6.46 8.96 17.76
CA SER A 43 -7.05 8.93 19.09
C SER A 43 -6.04 9.47 20.09
N LYS A 44 -6.33 10.63 20.69
CA LYS A 44 -5.42 11.34 21.60
C LYS A 44 -5.12 10.57 22.90
N ASN A 45 -5.96 9.60 23.27
CA ASN A 45 -5.99 9.01 24.62
C ASN A 45 -5.85 7.48 24.65
N LYS A 46 -5.38 6.84 23.57
CA LYS A 46 -5.18 5.37 23.55
C LYS A 46 -3.72 5.02 23.33
N SER A 47 -3.19 4.17 24.21
CA SER A 47 -1.90 3.54 24.03
C SER A 47 -1.90 2.73 22.73
N LEU A 48 -0.84 2.84 21.93
CA LEU A 48 -0.73 2.06 20.70
C LEU A 48 -0.69 0.58 21.02
N ASN A 49 -1.78 -0.10 20.66
CA ASN A 49 -1.96 -1.53 20.79
C ASN A 49 -2.34 -2.13 19.44
N ARG A 50 -1.62 -3.17 19.03
CA ARG A 50 -1.88 -3.92 17.79
C ARG A 50 -3.27 -4.55 17.77
N ASN A 51 -3.75 -4.99 18.93
CA ASN A 51 -5.06 -5.64 19.06
C ASN A 51 -6.20 -4.62 19.14
N SER A 52 -5.90 -3.32 19.02
CA SER A 52 -6.94 -2.30 18.95
C SER A 52 -7.58 -2.30 17.57
N ASN A 53 -8.91 -2.16 17.52
CA ASN A 53 -9.66 -1.92 16.27
C ASN A 53 -9.24 -0.62 15.57
N LEU A 54 -8.51 0.26 16.25
CA LEU A 54 -7.97 1.50 15.67
C LEU A 54 -6.60 1.30 15.01
N CYS A 55 -5.96 0.14 15.22
CA CYS A 55 -4.67 -0.17 14.61
C CYS A 55 -4.88 -0.44 13.12
N LEU A 56 -4.28 0.40 12.28
CA LEU A 56 -4.38 0.31 10.83
C LEU A 56 -3.29 -0.60 10.27
N GLY A 57 -2.10 -0.57 10.88
CA GLY A 57 -0.98 -1.30 10.34
C GLY A 57 0.36 -1.00 10.99
N LYS A 58 1.42 -1.44 10.32
CA LYS A 58 2.78 -1.43 10.82
C LYS A 58 3.79 -1.15 9.72
N LEU A 59 4.68 -0.19 9.93
CA LEU A 59 5.85 0.05 9.09
C LEU A 59 7.08 -0.63 9.70
N ARG A 60 7.69 -1.57 8.99
CA ARG A 60 8.82 -2.36 9.48
C ARG A 60 10.02 -2.22 8.54
N ALA A 61 11.23 -2.14 9.11
CA ALA A 61 12.47 -2.27 8.37
C ALA A 61 12.73 -3.74 7.99
N VAL A 62 13.16 -3.97 6.76
CA VAL A 62 13.52 -5.30 6.24
C VAL A 62 14.95 -5.62 6.65
N ASP A 63 15.20 -6.83 7.14
CA ASP A 63 16.54 -7.39 7.41
C ASP A 63 17.48 -6.52 8.29
N ASN A 64 16.90 -5.71 9.18
CA ASN A 64 17.61 -4.70 9.99
C ASN A 64 18.30 -3.58 9.18
N GLU A 65 18.19 -3.61 7.86
CA GLU A 65 18.64 -2.57 6.95
C GLU A 65 17.69 -1.38 7.05
N LYS A 66 18.22 -0.22 7.45
CA LYS A 66 17.45 1.04 7.61
C LYS A 66 17.20 1.76 6.28
N ASP A 67 17.30 1.01 5.19
CA ASP A 67 17.16 1.51 3.84
C ASP A 67 15.96 0.89 3.13
N LYS A 68 15.41 -0.23 3.60
CA LYS A 68 14.18 -0.82 3.06
C LYS A 68 13.10 -0.94 4.14
N TYR A 69 11.93 -0.40 3.84
CA TYR A 69 10.76 -0.44 4.72
C TYR A 69 9.57 -1.02 4.00
N VAL A 70 8.77 -1.81 4.71
CA VAL A 70 7.50 -2.35 4.20
C VAL A 70 6.38 -1.92 5.14
N LEU A 71 5.33 -1.38 4.56
CA LEU A 71 4.09 -1.03 5.23
C LEU A 71 3.12 -2.19 5.10
N TYR A 72 2.67 -2.68 6.25
CA TYR A 72 1.70 -3.75 6.35
C TYR A 72 0.39 -3.24 6.92
N ASP A 73 -0.71 -3.88 6.54
CA ASP A 73 -1.98 -3.74 7.27
C ASP A 73 -1.94 -4.46 8.63
N ASN A 74 -3.07 -4.44 9.36
CA ASN A 74 -3.16 -5.06 10.69
C ASN A 74 -3.35 -6.60 10.66
N GLY A 75 -3.24 -7.25 9.50
CA GLY A 75 -3.44 -8.70 9.39
C GLY A 75 -2.39 -9.54 10.13
N GLU A 76 -2.67 -10.84 10.19
CA GLU A 76 -1.80 -11.84 10.80
C GLU A 76 -0.61 -12.18 9.92
N SER A 77 0.55 -12.33 10.56
CA SER A 77 1.73 -12.82 9.85
C SER A 77 1.48 -14.28 9.49
N TYR A 78 1.84 -14.67 8.27
CA TYR A 78 1.91 -16.09 7.93
C TYR A 78 2.85 -16.81 8.89
N ASP A 79 2.41 -17.95 9.40
CA ASP A 79 3.18 -18.84 10.27
C ASP A 79 2.92 -20.28 9.80
N SER A 80 3.95 -20.89 9.20
CA SER A 80 3.88 -22.25 8.66
C SER A 80 3.65 -23.32 9.72
N LYS A 81 3.76 -22.99 11.01
CA LYS A 81 3.52 -23.91 12.13
C LYS A 81 2.06 -23.97 12.56
N LYS A 82 1.21 -23.04 12.12
CA LYS A 82 -0.22 -23.06 12.42
C LYS A 82 -0.92 -24.04 11.47
N LEU A 83 -1.58 -25.05 12.03
CA LEU A 83 -2.32 -26.08 11.27
C LEU A 83 -3.53 -25.52 10.52
N ASN A 84 -4.20 -24.51 11.09
CA ASN A 84 -5.33 -23.80 10.48
C ASN A 84 -4.98 -22.32 10.40
N PHE A 85 -4.79 -21.81 9.17
CA PHE A 85 -4.47 -20.42 8.91
C PHE A 85 -5.63 -19.74 8.19
N ASP A 86 -6.16 -18.66 8.78
CA ASP A 86 -7.21 -17.87 8.18
C ASP A 86 -6.63 -16.97 7.07
N LEU A 87 -6.83 -17.38 5.81
CA LEU A 87 -6.38 -16.63 4.64
C LEU A 87 -7.07 -15.26 4.52
N SER A 88 -8.27 -15.08 5.08
CA SER A 88 -9.00 -13.82 5.01
C SER A 88 -8.37 -12.72 5.89
N ASN A 89 -7.69 -13.14 6.96
CA ASN A 89 -6.96 -12.26 7.89
C ASN A 89 -5.44 -12.29 7.63
N LEU A 90 -4.99 -12.78 6.48
CA LEU A 90 -3.59 -12.73 6.10
C LEU A 90 -3.14 -11.28 5.93
N ARG A 91 -2.02 -10.93 6.57
CA ARG A 91 -1.40 -9.61 6.43
C ARG A 91 -1.03 -9.32 4.98
N ARG A 92 -1.36 -8.11 4.53
CA ARG A 92 -1.03 -7.62 3.19
C ARG A 92 0.02 -6.52 3.25
N GLU A 93 0.82 -6.46 2.17
CA GLU A 93 1.77 -5.38 1.94
C GLU A 93 1.06 -4.22 1.25
N MET A 94 0.95 -3.09 1.96
CA MET A 94 0.30 -1.88 1.48
C MET A 94 1.28 -0.94 0.75
N GLY A 95 2.57 -1.24 0.84
CA GLY A 95 3.61 -0.54 0.09
C GLY A 95 5.00 -0.82 0.63
N SER A 96 6.02 -0.47 -0.14
CA SER A 96 7.40 -0.54 0.29
C SER A 96 8.20 0.68 -0.17
N PHE A 97 9.22 1.01 0.63
CA PHE A 97 10.02 2.21 0.51
C PHE A 97 11.48 1.80 0.56
N LEU A 98 12.22 2.09 -0.51
CA LEU A 98 13.63 1.79 -0.63
C LEU A 98 14.41 3.11 -0.75
N PHE A 99 15.27 3.38 0.21
CA PHE A 99 16.22 4.48 0.20
C PHE A 99 17.55 3.97 -0.32
N ARG A 100 18.10 4.65 -1.31
CA ARG A 100 19.45 4.37 -1.82
C ARG A 100 20.32 5.58 -1.64
N TYR A 101 21.53 5.35 -1.17
CA TYR A 101 22.57 6.35 -1.17
C TYR A 101 23.08 6.55 -2.60
N GLU A 102 23.24 7.81 -3.01
CA GLU A 102 23.95 8.16 -4.24
C GLU A 102 25.30 8.77 -3.86
N LEU A 103 26.37 8.17 -4.36
CA LEU A 103 27.75 8.63 -4.12
C LEU A 103 27.89 10.08 -4.59
N CYS A 104 28.60 10.89 -3.81
CA CYS A 104 28.94 12.28 -4.13
C CYS A 104 27.74 13.24 -4.26
N ASN A 105 26.58 12.93 -3.65
CA ASN A 105 25.52 13.93 -3.56
C ASN A 105 25.87 15.00 -2.51
N VAL A 106 25.55 16.26 -2.83
CA VAL A 106 25.65 17.37 -1.87
C VAL A 106 24.46 17.30 -0.92
N GLY A 107 24.72 17.17 0.38
CA GLY A 107 23.68 17.24 1.42
C GLY A 107 23.16 15.91 1.97
N ASN A 108 23.79 14.77 1.67
CA ASN A 108 23.38 13.43 2.13
C ASN A 108 21.93 13.06 1.79
N ILE A 109 21.43 13.56 0.66
CA ILE A 109 20.08 13.28 0.15
C ILE A 109 20.02 11.81 -0.27
N ARG A 110 18.95 11.10 0.10
CA ARG A 110 18.74 9.70 -0.34
C ARG A 110 17.66 9.64 -1.39
N LYS A 111 17.90 8.88 -2.46
CA LYS A 111 16.88 8.61 -3.48
C LYS A 111 15.90 7.58 -2.96
N MET A 112 14.61 7.92 -2.98
CA MET A 112 13.53 7.03 -2.55
C MET A 112 12.86 6.38 -3.76
N ARG A 113 12.69 5.06 -3.72
CA ARG A 113 11.77 4.31 -4.58
C ARG A 113 10.59 3.86 -3.75
N VAL A 114 9.37 4.10 -4.26
CA VAL A 114 8.12 3.72 -3.61
C VAL A 114 7.41 2.72 -4.49
N MET A 115 7.00 1.59 -3.93
CA MET A 115 6.19 0.57 -4.59
C MET A 115 4.86 0.47 -3.85
N LEU A 116 3.75 0.65 -4.55
CA LEU A 116 2.39 0.59 -4.00
C LEU A 116 1.58 -0.48 -4.75
N PRO A 117 0.58 -1.09 -4.10
CA PRO A 117 -0.38 -1.94 -4.78
C PRO A 117 -1.06 -1.19 -5.93
N GLN A 118 -1.31 -1.92 -7.01
CA GLN A 118 -2.06 -1.38 -8.14
C GLN A 118 -3.52 -1.14 -7.71
N ILE A 119 -4.05 0.04 -8.04
CA ILE A 119 -5.44 0.40 -7.80
C ILE A 119 -6.20 0.16 -9.10
N TYR A 120 -7.22 -0.69 -9.05
CA TYR A 120 -8.16 -0.88 -10.14
C TYR A 120 -9.38 0.01 -9.89
N ALA A 121 -9.71 0.87 -10.85
CA ALA A 121 -10.96 1.60 -10.81
C ALA A 121 -12.09 0.61 -11.11
N GLN A 122 -13.06 0.52 -10.19
CA GLN A 122 -14.33 -0.14 -10.43
C GLN A 122 -15.38 0.97 -10.58
N TYR A 123 -16.05 0.99 -11.72
CA TYR A 123 -17.22 1.84 -11.89
C TYR A 123 -18.42 1.09 -11.34
N LEU A 124 -19.18 1.77 -10.48
CA LEU A 124 -20.51 1.32 -10.10
C LEU A 124 -21.43 1.65 -11.28
N THR A 125 -22.03 0.63 -11.90
CA THR A 125 -23.15 0.87 -12.80
C THR A 125 -24.37 1.27 -11.99
N ASN A 126 -25.32 1.97 -12.63
CA ASN A 126 -26.58 2.36 -11.99
C ASN A 126 -27.38 1.15 -11.43
N ASP A 127 -27.07 -0.05 -11.91
CA ASP A 127 -27.69 -1.32 -11.50
C ASP A 127 -26.97 -1.99 -10.31
N GLY A 128 -25.96 -1.33 -9.73
CA GLY A 128 -25.19 -1.83 -8.59
C GLY A 128 -24.18 -2.93 -8.92
N GLN A 129 -23.94 -3.22 -10.20
CA GLN A 129 -22.90 -4.16 -10.62
C GLN A 129 -21.54 -3.46 -10.75
N THR A 130 -20.50 -4.03 -10.16
CA THR A 130 -19.13 -3.57 -10.32
C THR A 130 -18.55 -4.15 -11.60
N VAL A 131 -18.12 -3.29 -12.52
CA VAL A 131 -17.44 -3.73 -13.75
C VAL A 131 -15.94 -3.47 -13.58
N ASP A 132 -15.14 -4.54 -13.64
CA ASP A 132 -13.68 -4.46 -13.60
C ASP A 132 -13.16 -3.91 -14.94
N THR A 133 -12.38 -2.83 -14.86
CA THR A 133 -11.80 -2.15 -16.04
C THR A 133 -10.77 -3.03 -16.76
N SER A 134 -10.13 -3.98 -16.06
CA SER A 134 -9.13 -4.88 -16.66
C SER A 134 -9.75 -5.81 -17.72
N GLU A 135 -10.99 -6.28 -17.53
CA GLU A 135 -11.69 -7.10 -18.53
C GLU A 135 -12.08 -6.31 -19.80
N GLN A 136 -12.32 -5.01 -19.70
CA GLN A 136 -12.68 -4.19 -20.86
C GLN A 136 -11.49 -3.93 -21.79
N LEU A 137 -10.27 -3.81 -21.25
CA LEU A 137 -9.06 -3.63 -22.04
C LEU A 137 -8.73 -4.91 -22.83
N LEU A 138 -8.85 -6.08 -22.20
CA LEU A 138 -8.70 -7.38 -22.86
C LEU A 138 -9.72 -7.62 -23.98
N LYS A 139 -10.95 -7.12 -23.85
CA LYS A 139 -11.99 -7.24 -24.90
C LYS A 139 -11.79 -6.28 -26.06
N LYS A 140 -11.02 -5.18 -25.89
CA LYS A 140 -10.74 -4.21 -26.97
C LYS A 140 -9.53 -4.57 -27.82
N GLU A 141 -8.62 -5.42 -27.32
CA GLU A 141 -7.42 -5.83 -28.06
C GLU A 141 -7.62 -7.06 -28.96
N SER A 142 -8.78 -7.71 -28.95
CA SER A 142 -9.08 -8.76 -29.91
C SER A 142 -9.36 -8.14 -31.29
N PRO A 143 -8.54 -8.42 -32.33
CA PRO A 143 -8.75 -7.83 -33.65
C PRO A 143 -10.07 -8.32 -34.23
N SER A 144 -10.96 -7.37 -34.52
CA SER A 144 -12.19 -7.62 -35.28
C SER A 144 -11.81 -8.21 -36.64
N LYS A 145 -12.25 -9.45 -36.90
CA LYS A 145 -12.18 -10.07 -38.23
C LYS A 145 -12.88 -9.16 -39.22
N LYS A 146 -12.12 -8.34 -39.97
CA LYS A 146 -12.65 -7.66 -41.16
C LYS A 146 -13.10 -8.75 -42.13
N LYS A 147 -14.41 -8.75 -42.44
CA LYS A 147 -14.98 -9.52 -43.54
C LYS A 147 -14.29 -9.05 -44.84
N GLU A 148 -13.55 -9.96 -45.45
CA GLU A 148 -13.02 -9.82 -46.80
C GLU A 148 -14.22 -9.94 -47.77
N GLN A 149 -14.67 -8.82 -48.33
CA GLN A 149 -15.61 -8.82 -49.45
C GLN A 149 -14.81 -9.14 -50.72
N ALA A 150 -15.13 -10.27 -51.33
CA ALA A 150 -14.58 -10.69 -52.62
C ALA A 150 -14.97 -9.70 -53.72
N ALA A 151 -13.97 -9.19 -54.46
CA ALA A 151 -14.17 -8.46 -55.71
C ALA A 151 -14.45 -9.44 -56.86
N PRO A 152 -15.29 -9.09 -57.85
CA PRO A 152 -15.53 -9.94 -59.00
C PRO A 152 -14.32 -9.91 -59.95
N SER A 153 -13.92 -11.09 -60.41
CA SER A 153 -12.87 -11.32 -61.40
C SER A 153 -13.31 -10.81 -62.78
N ASN A 154 -12.58 -9.85 -63.34
CA ASN A 154 -12.58 -9.61 -64.79
C ASN A 154 -11.84 -10.76 -65.48
N GLN A 155 -12.50 -11.46 -66.39
CA GLN A 155 -11.83 -12.24 -67.44
C GLN A 155 -11.98 -11.48 -68.75
N GLU A 156 -10.83 -11.17 -69.35
CA GLU A 156 -10.67 -10.74 -70.73
C GLU A 156 -11.09 -11.87 -71.68
N GLN A 157 -11.89 -11.53 -72.69
CA GLN A 157 -11.70 -11.90 -74.11
C GLN A 157 -12.59 -11.03 -74.99
#